data_AF-A0A6V7WQ94-F1
#
_entry.id   AF-A0A6V7WQ94-F1
#
_cell.length_a   1.000
_cell.length_b   1.000
_cell.length_c   1.000
_cell.angle_alpha   90.00
_cell.angle_beta   90.00
_cell.angle_gamma   90.00
#
_symmetry.space_group_name_H-M   'P 1'
#
loop_
_entity.id
_entity.type
_entity.pdbx_description
1 polymer ?
#
loop_
_entity_poly.entity_id
_entity_poly.type
_entity_poly.pdbx_seq_one_letter_code
_entity_poly.pdbx_strand_id
1 'polypeptide(L)'
;MSVLLKFFTHPLVLAPLGISGVGIGFGYVRNKRDTKHYDLDEQDDKTFIVTGATSGIGKQITRRLALKNATVIMACRNKNKCLEVRREIVLQTRNKKVFCRLCDLSDPESIHNFAYKLTKDETNSFEKIDGIILNAATKVKKYQINKQGIETNLATNHFGNFLLVGLLLQKLLNQDTASKIVFVNTNIAAKDGLILNLFGLNDAKFVKKLTSTCEIVDPEKGKYDMHAAYKYSKLMDLLFARELAERLKDTHVRVVVADPGGTKTDLNKDEPSQKFFLTRWTSNFLGYTAGNRRSVNKAIYPILYALGEEGVKNGTFISPRQVPREWGENAENVQLRQKVWLMSEQWTKLADYMGRMEEGLEKPGYFSKDSHGDDEGEKKKTRQRSAKYLWLA
;
A
#
# COMPACT_ATOMS: atom_id res chain seq x y z
N MET A 1 19.18 5.97 -57.36
CA MET A 1 18.28 4.93 -56.81
C MET A 1 18.99 3.62 -56.41
N SER A 2 20.24 3.35 -56.83
CA SER A 2 20.90 2.04 -56.59
C SER A 2 21.73 1.91 -55.30
N VAL A 3 22.04 3.01 -54.60
CA VAL A 3 22.85 2.97 -53.36
C VAL A 3 21.99 2.69 -52.12
N LEU A 4 20.75 3.21 -52.07
CA LEU A 4 19.82 2.95 -50.97
C LEU A 4 19.37 1.49 -50.89
N LEU A 5 19.16 0.83 -52.04
CA LEU A 5 18.69 -0.57 -52.06
C LEU A 5 19.75 -1.58 -51.60
N LYS A 6 21.04 -1.28 -51.81
CA LYS A 6 22.16 -2.12 -51.36
C LYS A 6 22.39 -2.02 -49.85
N PHE A 7 21.99 -0.91 -49.22
CA PHE A 7 22.10 -0.73 -47.78
C PHE A 7 21.10 -1.60 -47.00
N PHE A 8 19.89 -1.79 -47.53
CA PHE A 8 18.84 -2.60 -46.90
C PHE A 8 18.98 -4.11 -47.10
N THR A 9 19.83 -4.55 -48.02
CA THR A 9 20.04 -5.98 -48.35
C THR A 9 21.34 -6.53 -47.74
N HIS A 10 22.10 -5.71 -47.01
CA HIS A 10 23.36 -6.12 -46.42
C HIS A 10 23.14 -7.07 -45.22
N PRO A 11 23.83 -8.22 -45.14
CA PRO A 11 23.59 -9.24 -44.10
C PRO A 11 23.79 -8.74 -42.65
N LEU A 12 24.61 -7.71 -42.45
CA LEU A 12 24.80 -7.03 -41.17
C LEU A 12 23.58 -6.21 -40.71
N VAL A 13 22.69 -5.81 -41.62
CA VAL A 13 21.44 -5.08 -41.32
C VAL A 13 20.28 -6.05 -41.10
N LEU A 14 20.30 -7.22 -41.74
CA LEU A 14 19.26 -8.25 -41.61
C LEU A 14 19.43 -9.16 -40.38
N ALA A 15 20.67 -9.46 -39.97
CA ALA A 15 20.93 -10.31 -38.80
C ALA A 15 20.38 -9.77 -37.45
N PRO A 16 20.47 -8.45 -37.13
CA PRO A 16 19.88 -7.89 -35.92
C PRO A 16 18.34 -7.94 -35.93
N LEU A 17 17.70 -7.85 -37.11
CA LEU A 17 16.25 -7.88 -37.27
C LEU A 17 15.67 -9.28 -37.02
N GLY A 18 16.39 -10.34 -37.41
CA GLY A 18 16.00 -11.72 -37.11
C GLY A 18 16.12 -12.07 -35.62
N ILE A 19 17.22 -11.66 -34.97
CA ILE A 19 17.47 -11.91 -33.53
C ILE A 19 16.51 -11.10 -32.65
N SER A 20 16.24 -9.84 -33.02
CA SER A 20 15.23 -9.03 -32.34
C SER A 20 13.82 -9.58 -32.59
N GLY A 21 13.48 -10.05 -33.79
CA GLY A 21 12.19 -10.70 -34.07
C GLY A 21 11.93 -11.97 -33.24
N VAL A 22 12.93 -12.85 -33.10
CA VAL A 22 12.84 -14.06 -32.26
C VAL A 22 12.81 -13.71 -30.77
N GLY A 23 13.61 -12.73 -30.32
CA GLY A 23 13.58 -12.21 -28.95
C GLY A 23 12.26 -11.53 -28.57
N ILE A 24 11.68 -10.77 -29.50
CA ILE A 24 10.34 -10.14 -29.36
C ILE A 24 9.26 -11.22 -29.34
N GLY A 25 9.35 -12.24 -30.21
CA GLY A 25 8.45 -13.39 -30.22
C GLY A 25 8.49 -14.19 -28.92
N PHE A 26 9.69 -14.51 -28.42
CA PHE A 26 9.86 -15.20 -27.14
C PHE A 26 9.41 -14.36 -25.93
N GLY A 27 9.72 -13.07 -25.90
CA GLY A 27 9.28 -12.15 -24.84
C GLY A 27 7.75 -11.99 -24.81
N TYR A 28 7.12 -11.91 -25.98
CA TYR A 28 5.66 -11.84 -26.12
C TYR A 28 4.97 -13.15 -25.71
N VAL A 29 5.51 -14.30 -26.15
CA VAL A 29 4.99 -15.64 -25.81
C VAL A 29 5.17 -15.96 -24.32
N ARG A 30 6.31 -15.58 -23.71
CA ARG A 30 6.56 -15.77 -22.27
C ARG A 30 5.62 -14.93 -21.38
N ASN A 31 5.24 -13.73 -21.82
CA ASN A 31 4.29 -12.87 -21.10
C ASN A 31 2.83 -13.35 -21.21
N LYS A 32 2.50 -14.14 -22.23
CA LYS A 32 1.19 -14.82 -22.35
C LYS A 32 1.10 -16.09 -21.49
N ARG A 33 2.23 -16.77 -21.23
CA ARG A 33 2.23 -18.12 -20.62
C ARG A 33 2.19 -18.17 -19.09
N ASP A 34 2.44 -17.06 -18.36
CA ASP A 34 2.85 -17.18 -16.94
C ASP A 34 2.13 -16.26 -15.92
N THR A 35 0.90 -15.82 -16.20
CA THR A 35 0.03 -15.27 -15.13
C THR A 35 -1.24 -16.09 -15.05
N LYS A 36 -1.35 -16.95 -14.03
CA LYS A 36 -2.65 -17.50 -13.64
C LYS A 36 -3.63 -16.34 -13.47
N HIS A 37 -4.78 -16.43 -14.11
CA HIS A 37 -5.83 -15.44 -13.95
C HIS A 37 -6.60 -15.80 -12.68
N TYR A 38 -6.10 -15.36 -11.52
CA TYR A 38 -6.86 -15.54 -10.28
C TYR A 38 -8.07 -14.61 -10.28
N ASP A 39 -9.22 -15.19 -9.99
CA ASP A 39 -10.44 -14.46 -9.70
C ASP A 39 -10.96 -14.95 -8.35
N LEU A 40 -11.60 -14.06 -7.62
CA LEU A 40 -12.18 -14.42 -6.33
C LEU A 40 -13.42 -15.29 -6.54
N ASP A 41 -13.67 -16.20 -5.61
CA ASP A 41 -15.00 -16.78 -5.41
C ASP A 41 -15.97 -15.71 -4.90
N GLU A 42 -17.26 -16.04 -4.80
CA GLU A 42 -18.24 -15.15 -4.19
C GLU A 42 -17.81 -14.75 -2.77
N GLN A 43 -18.00 -13.48 -2.45
CA GLN A 43 -17.60 -12.86 -1.19
C GLN A 43 -18.84 -12.30 -0.46
N ASP A 44 -19.94 -13.04 -0.53
CA ASP A 44 -21.15 -12.72 0.22
C ASP A 44 -20.84 -12.55 1.70
N ASP A 45 -21.52 -11.56 2.29
CA ASP A 45 -21.35 -11.14 3.68
C ASP A 45 -19.93 -10.74 4.10
N LYS A 46 -18.95 -10.64 3.19
CA LYS A 46 -17.59 -10.20 3.51
C LYS A 46 -17.41 -8.70 3.30
N THR A 47 -16.72 -8.06 4.23
CA THR A 47 -16.49 -6.61 4.24
C THR A 47 -15.02 -6.28 4.03
N PHE A 48 -14.74 -5.45 3.03
CA PHE A 48 -13.38 -5.03 2.69
C PHE A 48 -13.22 -3.51 2.73
N ILE A 49 -12.15 -3.05 3.36
CA ILE A 49 -11.70 -1.65 3.30
C ILE A 49 -10.68 -1.52 2.18
N VAL A 50 -10.89 -0.60 1.24
CA VAL A 50 -9.92 -0.31 0.17
C VAL A 50 -9.48 1.14 0.26
N THR A 51 -8.21 1.37 0.58
CA THR A 51 -7.60 2.71 0.54
C THR A 51 -7.24 3.09 -0.89
N GLY A 52 -7.46 4.35 -1.27
CA GLY A 52 -7.13 4.82 -2.62
C GLY A 52 -8.03 4.20 -3.71
N ALA A 53 -9.30 3.96 -3.38
CA ALA A 53 -10.27 3.25 -4.23
C ALA A 53 -10.78 4.03 -5.47
N THR A 54 -10.35 5.29 -5.68
CA THR A 54 -10.91 6.16 -6.74
C THR A 54 -10.18 6.11 -8.08
N SER A 55 -9.02 5.44 -8.17
CA SER A 55 -8.26 5.35 -9.41
C SER A 55 -7.40 4.07 -9.48
N GLY A 56 -6.88 3.80 -10.68
CA GLY A 56 -5.88 2.75 -10.92
C GLY A 56 -6.26 1.38 -10.33
N ILE A 57 -5.30 0.79 -9.61
CA ILE A 57 -5.40 -0.54 -9.00
C ILE A 57 -6.55 -0.58 -7.97
N GLY A 58 -6.63 0.39 -7.05
CA GLY A 58 -7.66 0.45 -6.01
C GLY A 58 -9.10 0.47 -6.56
N LYS A 59 -9.34 1.23 -7.65
CA LYS A 59 -10.65 1.23 -8.33
C LYS A 59 -10.99 -0.14 -8.90
N GLN A 60 -10.03 -0.82 -9.52
CA GLN A 60 -10.27 -2.16 -10.09
C GLN A 60 -10.45 -3.24 -9.02
N ILE A 61 -9.74 -3.15 -7.89
CA ILE A 61 -9.97 -4.03 -6.73
C ILE A 61 -11.39 -3.84 -6.21
N THR A 62 -11.79 -2.58 -5.97
CA THR A 62 -13.13 -2.23 -5.48
C THR A 62 -14.21 -2.79 -6.41
N ARG A 63 -14.03 -2.62 -7.73
CA ARG A 63 -14.94 -3.15 -8.74
C ARG A 63 -15.01 -4.68 -8.72
N ARG A 64 -13.87 -5.38 -8.59
CA ARG A 64 -13.85 -6.85 -8.54
C ARG A 64 -14.49 -7.41 -7.28
N LEU A 65 -14.23 -6.81 -6.12
CA LEU A 65 -14.89 -7.19 -4.87
C LEU A 65 -16.41 -6.96 -4.96
N ALA A 66 -16.83 -5.82 -5.51
CA ALA A 66 -18.25 -5.53 -5.72
C ALA A 66 -18.93 -6.50 -6.70
N LEU A 67 -18.22 -6.95 -7.75
CA LEU A 67 -18.71 -7.98 -8.69
C LEU A 67 -18.91 -9.34 -8.03
N LYS A 68 -18.19 -9.62 -6.94
CA LYS A 68 -18.27 -10.87 -6.16
C LYS A 68 -19.12 -10.68 -4.91
N ASN A 69 -20.11 -9.80 -4.99
CA ASN A 69 -21.10 -9.52 -3.93
C ASN A 69 -20.55 -9.05 -2.57
N ALA A 70 -19.29 -8.66 -2.47
CA ALA A 70 -18.70 -8.15 -1.24
C ALA A 70 -19.30 -6.80 -0.82
N THR A 71 -19.26 -6.52 0.48
CA THR A 71 -19.39 -5.15 1.01
C THR A 71 -18.05 -4.44 0.91
N VAL A 72 -18.01 -3.27 0.27
CA VAL A 72 -16.75 -2.54 0.04
C VAL A 72 -16.81 -1.12 0.60
N ILE A 73 -15.89 -0.80 1.50
CA ILE A 73 -15.70 0.51 2.10
C ILE A 73 -14.55 1.21 1.36
N MET A 74 -14.91 2.17 0.51
CA MET A 74 -13.97 3.02 -0.23
C MET A 74 -13.44 4.13 0.69
N ALA A 75 -12.26 3.91 1.29
CA ALA A 75 -11.56 4.89 2.11
C ALA A 75 -10.79 5.88 1.22
N CYS A 76 -11.31 7.10 1.08
CA CYS A 76 -10.84 8.07 0.08
C CYS A 76 -10.69 9.49 0.64
N ARG A 77 -9.65 10.20 0.17
CA ARG A 77 -9.41 11.62 0.50
C ARG A 77 -10.46 12.58 -0.07
N ASN A 78 -10.89 12.37 -1.32
CA ASN A 78 -11.85 13.26 -1.98
C ASN A 78 -13.25 12.59 -2.01
N LYS A 79 -14.17 13.14 -1.22
CA LYS A 79 -15.54 12.62 -1.08
C LYS A 79 -16.32 12.66 -2.41
N ASN A 80 -16.23 13.76 -3.17
CA ASN A 80 -16.98 13.92 -4.42
C ASN A 80 -16.52 12.91 -5.48
N LYS A 81 -15.21 12.82 -5.68
CA LYS A 81 -14.62 11.81 -6.58
C LYS A 81 -14.93 10.39 -6.14
N CYS A 82 -14.95 10.12 -4.82
CA CYS A 82 -15.38 8.82 -4.32
C CYS A 82 -16.82 8.50 -4.73
N LEU A 83 -17.75 9.45 -4.53
CA LEU A 83 -19.16 9.26 -4.87
C LEU A 83 -19.38 9.02 -6.36
N GLU A 84 -18.65 9.72 -7.24
CA GLU A 84 -18.69 9.50 -8.68
C GLU A 84 -18.23 8.08 -9.04
N VAL A 85 -17.05 7.66 -8.55
CA VAL A 85 -16.52 6.32 -8.83
C VAL A 85 -17.41 5.23 -8.22
N ARG A 86 -17.96 5.46 -7.03
CA ARG A 86 -18.94 4.56 -6.41
C ARG A 86 -20.16 4.37 -7.32
N ARG A 87 -20.75 5.46 -7.84
CA ARG A 87 -21.91 5.38 -8.75
C ARG A 87 -21.59 4.53 -9.96
N GLU A 88 -20.42 4.74 -10.58
CA GLU A 88 -19.96 3.93 -11.71
C GLU A 88 -19.85 2.44 -11.34
N ILE A 89 -19.23 2.11 -10.21
CA ILE A 89 -19.05 0.72 -9.76
C ILE A 89 -20.41 0.07 -9.47
N VAL A 90 -21.31 0.75 -8.75
CA VAL A 90 -22.65 0.23 -8.43
C VAL A 90 -23.44 -0.05 -9.72
N LEU A 91 -23.37 0.83 -10.72
CA LEU A 91 -24.05 0.62 -12.00
C LEU A 91 -23.46 -0.57 -12.78
N GLN A 92 -22.13 -0.73 -12.77
CA GLN A 92 -21.44 -1.82 -13.48
C GLN A 92 -21.62 -3.19 -12.81
N THR A 93 -21.76 -3.22 -11.48
CA THR A 93 -21.77 -4.46 -10.70
C THR A 93 -23.15 -4.83 -10.18
N ARG A 94 -24.10 -3.89 -10.21
CA ARG A 94 -25.43 -3.99 -9.58
C ARG A 94 -25.41 -4.21 -8.06
N ASN A 95 -24.23 -4.17 -7.44
CA ASN A 95 -24.07 -4.31 -6.00
C ASN A 95 -24.14 -2.93 -5.31
N LYS A 96 -25.16 -2.73 -4.46
CA LYS A 96 -25.37 -1.48 -3.72
C LYS A 96 -24.51 -1.37 -2.45
N LYS A 97 -23.88 -2.46 -2.00
CA LYS A 97 -23.04 -2.56 -0.78
C LYS A 97 -21.64 -1.95 -0.97
N VAL A 98 -21.55 -0.84 -1.71
CA VAL A 98 -20.32 -0.07 -1.90
C VAL A 98 -20.50 1.28 -1.21
N PHE A 99 -19.66 1.58 -0.22
CA PHE A 99 -19.80 2.74 0.66
C PHE A 99 -18.60 3.67 0.53
N CYS A 100 -18.86 4.97 0.42
CA CYS A 100 -17.80 5.99 0.48
C CYS A 100 -17.63 6.48 1.92
N ARG A 101 -16.38 6.52 2.39
CA ARG A 101 -16.00 7.06 3.68
C ARG A 101 -14.76 7.95 3.51
N LEU A 102 -14.80 9.14 4.10
CA LEU A 102 -13.70 10.09 4.03
C LEU A 102 -12.54 9.55 4.87
N CYS A 103 -11.37 9.40 4.26
CA CYS A 103 -10.14 9.02 4.91
C CYS A 103 -8.96 9.61 4.13
N ASP A 104 -8.42 10.72 4.64
CA ASP A 104 -7.16 11.29 4.16
C ASP A 104 -6.01 10.71 4.99
N LEU A 105 -5.22 9.82 4.39
CA LEU A 105 -4.08 9.20 5.06
C LEU A 105 -2.94 10.18 5.39
N SER A 106 -2.98 11.40 4.86
CA SER A 106 -2.01 12.45 5.22
C SER A 106 -2.41 13.24 6.47
N ASP A 107 -3.66 13.11 6.95
CA ASP A 107 -4.20 13.79 8.12
C ASP A 107 -4.62 12.78 9.21
N PRO A 108 -3.83 12.62 10.28
CA PRO A 108 -4.13 11.76 11.42
C PRO A 108 -5.54 11.93 12.01
N GLU A 109 -6.09 13.15 12.05
CA GLU A 109 -7.46 13.36 12.54
C GLU A 109 -8.51 12.81 11.58
N SER A 110 -8.24 12.85 10.27
CA SER A 110 -9.12 12.19 9.29
C SER A 110 -9.10 10.68 9.46
N ILE A 111 -7.94 10.09 9.76
CA ILE A 111 -7.79 8.64 9.97
C ILE A 111 -8.51 8.22 11.24
N HIS A 112 -8.34 8.98 12.32
CA HIS A 112 -9.05 8.77 13.58
C HIS A 112 -10.56 8.79 13.41
N ASN A 113 -11.09 9.85 12.80
CA ASN A 113 -12.53 9.98 12.54
C ASN A 113 -13.08 8.85 11.66
N PHE A 114 -12.29 8.38 10.69
CA PHE A 114 -12.65 7.22 9.87
C PHE A 114 -12.73 5.94 10.70
N ALA A 115 -11.69 5.65 11.50
CA ALA A 115 -11.65 4.46 12.34
C ALA A 115 -12.74 4.48 13.42
N TYR A 116 -12.89 5.61 14.11
CA TYR A 116 -13.91 5.82 15.14
C TYR A 116 -15.32 5.52 14.62
N LYS A 117 -15.70 6.12 13.49
CA LYS A 117 -17.04 5.91 12.89
C LYS A 117 -17.27 4.50 12.40
N LEU A 118 -16.23 3.76 12.02
CA LEU A 118 -16.35 2.34 11.69
C LEU A 118 -16.51 1.46 12.94
N THR A 119 -15.87 1.83 14.05
CA THR A 119 -15.99 1.09 15.31
C THR A 119 -17.31 1.36 16.04
N LYS A 120 -17.91 2.53 15.84
CA LYS A 120 -19.16 2.98 16.48
C LYS A 120 -20.38 2.90 15.57
N ASP A 121 -20.29 2.19 14.44
CA ASP A 121 -21.43 2.07 13.53
C ASP A 121 -22.57 1.26 14.17
N GLU A 122 -23.54 1.96 14.75
CA GLU A 122 -24.73 1.39 15.41
C GLU A 122 -25.65 0.63 14.45
N THR A 123 -25.46 0.78 13.14
CA THR A 123 -26.26 0.08 12.14
C THR A 123 -25.83 -1.38 11.93
N ASN A 124 -24.77 -1.83 12.62
CA ASN A 124 -24.09 -3.12 12.42
C ASN A 124 -23.66 -3.40 10.97
N SER A 125 -23.69 -2.40 10.08
CA SER A 125 -23.35 -2.56 8.66
C SER A 125 -21.90 -2.98 8.45
N PHE A 126 -21.03 -2.69 9.43
CA PHE A 126 -19.60 -3.03 9.42
C PHE A 126 -19.19 -3.78 10.70
N GLU A 127 -20.04 -4.68 11.19
CA GLU A 127 -19.75 -5.50 12.38
C GLU A 127 -18.41 -6.24 12.23
N LYS A 128 -18.19 -6.85 11.07
CA LYS A 128 -16.93 -7.51 10.70
C LYS A 128 -16.21 -6.84 9.53
N ILE A 129 -14.89 -6.99 9.49
CA ILE A 129 -13.95 -6.55 8.46
C ILE A 129 -13.07 -7.76 8.13
N ASP A 130 -13.34 -8.38 6.98
CA ASP A 130 -12.63 -9.56 6.50
C ASP A 130 -11.31 -9.20 5.81
N GLY A 131 -11.18 -7.98 5.29
CA GLY A 131 -9.90 -7.51 4.77
C GLY A 131 -9.70 -6.01 4.68
N ILE A 132 -8.45 -5.59 4.84
CA ILE A 132 -7.99 -4.21 4.65
C ILE A 132 -6.93 -4.20 3.55
N ILE A 133 -7.20 -3.48 2.47
CA ILE A 133 -6.30 -3.31 1.34
C ILE A 133 -5.63 -1.95 1.45
N LEU A 134 -4.35 -1.96 1.82
CA LEU A 134 -3.48 -0.79 1.91
C LEU A 134 -2.85 -0.52 0.53
N ASN A 135 -3.65 0.08 -0.36
CA ASN A 135 -3.31 0.38 -1.75
C ASN A 135 -2.95 1.85 -1.98
N ALA A 136 -3.48 2.77 -1.17
CA ALA A 136 -3.22 4.20 -1.37
C ALA A 136 -1.72 4.50 -1.34
N ALA A 137 -1.27 5.26 -2.34
CA ALA A 137 0.06 5.81 -2.37
C ALA A 137 0.05 7.16 -3.10
N THR A 138 0.87 8.08 -2.65
CA THR A 138 1.18 9.33 -3.32
C THR A 138 2.66 9.38 -3.69
N LYS A 139 2.93 10.16 -4.73
CA LYS A 139 4.28 10.50 -5.18
C LYS A 139 4.28 11.98 -5.56
N VAL A 140 4.50 12.83 -4.56
CA VAL A 140 4.43 14.29 -4.70
C VAL A 140 5.78 14.83 -5.18
N LYS A 141 5.78 15.68 -6.21
CA LYS A 141 7.00 16.27 -6.81
C LYS A 141 7.71 17.32 -5.98
N LYS A 142 6.94 18.09 -5.23
CA LYS A 142 7.44 19.21 -4.45
C LYS A 142 7.51 18.76 -3.01
N TYR A 143 8.58 19.12 -2.32
CA TYR A 143 8.67 18.92 -0.88
C TYR A 143 7.50 19.64 -0.20
N GLN A 144 6.73 18.88 0.57
CA GLN A 144 5.58 19.35 1.33
C GLN A 144 5.52 18.57 2.63
N ILE A 145 5.14 19.24 3.71
CA ILE A 145 4.90 18.64 5.01
C ILE A 145 3.41 18.74 5.36
N ASN A 146 2.90 17.77 6.10
CA ASN A 146 1.56 17.83 6.68
C ASN A 146 1.56 18.70 7.96
N LYS A 147 0.39 18.80 8.61
CA LYS A 147 0.21 19.59 9.85
C LYS A 147 1.11 19.12 11.00
N GLN A 148 1.54 17.86 10.97
CA GLN A 148 2.41 17.23 11.96
C GLN A 148 3.91 17.38 11.63
N GLY A 149 4.25 18.09 10.55
CA GLY A 149 5.64 18.30 10.14
C GLY A 149 6.25 17.12 9.38
N ILE A 150 5.44 16.13 8.97
CA ILE A 150 5.90 14.92 8.27
C ILE A 150 5.83 15.15 6.76
N GLU A 151 6.88 14.74 6.03
CA GLU A 151 6.90 14.77 4.56
C GLU A 151 5.71 14.01 3.97
N THR A 152 5.08 14.56 2.92
CA THR A 152 3.75 14.13 2.46
C THR A 152 3.69 12.68 1.94
N ASN A 153 4.75 12.18 1.29
CA ASN A 153 4.77 10.78 0.84
C ASN A 153 4.94 9.82 2.03
N LEU A 154 5.80 10.15 2.99
CA LEU A 154 5.94 9.38 4.23
C LEU A 154 4.64 9.40 5.04
N ALA A 155 4.03 10.58 5.19
CA ALA A 155 2.76 10.76 5.89
C ALA A 155 1.67 9.88 5.28
N THR A 156 1.51 9.92 3.95
CA THR A 156 0.42 9.20 3.28
C THR A 156 0.68 7.71 3.14
N ASN A 157 1.86 7.34 2.66
CA ASN A 157 2.15 5.96 2.27
C ASN A 157 2.44 5.10 3.49
N HIS A 158 3.12 5.67 4.50
CA HIS A 158 3.56 4.90 5.66
C HIS A 158 2.82 5.24 6.95
N PHE A 159 3.03 6.45 7.49
CA PHE A 159 2.50 6.80 8.82
C PHE A 159 0.97 6.75 8.86
N GLY A 160 0.30 7.12 7.78
CA GLY A 160 -1.15 7.02 7.65
C GLY A 160 -1.65 5.58 7.66
N ASN A 161 -0.96 4.68 6.95
CA ASN A 161 -1.27 3.25 6.96
C ASN A 161 -0.99 2.62 8.33
N PHE A 162 0.11 3.01 8.98
CA PHE A 162 0.47 2.58 10.33
C PHE A 162 -0.63 2.96 11.34
N LEU A 163 -1.03 4.24 11.36
CA LEU A 163 -2.08 4.73 12.25
C LEU A 163 -3.43 4.06 11.95
N LEU A 164 -3.81 3.93 10.67
CA LEU A 164 -5.07 3.29 10.27
C LEU A 164 -5.15 1.84 10.77
N VAL A 165 -4.08 1.06 10.58
CA VAL A 165 -4.02 -0.32 11.04
C VAL A 165 -4.03 -0.39 12.56
N GLY A 166 -3.27 0.48 13.24
CA GLY A 166 -3.24 0.54 14.70
C GLY A 166 -4.62 0.75 15.32
N LEU A 167 -5.37 1.73 14.80
CA LEU A 167 -6.70 2.07 15.31
C LEU A 167 -7.76 0.99 15.00
N LEU A 168 -7.61 0.25 13.90
CA LEU A 168 -8.54 -0.82 13.54
C LEU A 168 -8.15 -2.18 14.12
N LEU A 169 -6.92 -2.35 14.64
CA LEU A 169 -6.43 -3.66 15.04
C LEU A 169 -7.28 -4.30 16.13
N GLN A 170 -7.69 -3.53 17.15
CA GLN A 170 -8.52 -4.07 18.22
C GLN A 170 -9.85 -4.63 17.70
N LYS A 171 -10.47 -3.93 16.73
CA LYS A 171 -11.69 -4.42 16.08
C LYS A 171 -11.43 -5.72 15.34
N LEU A 172 -10.33 -5.82 14.58
CA LEU A 172 -9.98 -7.07 13.88
C LEU A 172 -9.73 -8.24 14.82
N LEU A 173 -9.05 -8.00 15.95
CA LEU A 173 -8.73 -9.03 16.95
C LEU A 173 -9.96 -9.47 17.76
N ASN A 174 -11.00 -8.65 17.86
CA ASN A 174 -12.24 -9.00 18.55
C ASN A 174 -13.22 -9.81 17.69
N GLN A 175 -12.91 -10.02 16.41
CA GLN A 175 -13.72 -10.84 15.51
C GLN A 175 -13.36 -12.32 15.67
N ASP A 176 -14.35 -13.20 15.50
CA ASP A 176 -14.12 -14.65 15.52
C ASP A 176 -13.64 -15.18 14.15
N THR A 177 -13.70 -14.37 13.10
CA THR A 177 -13.33 -14.74 11.73
C THR A 177 -11.95 -14.22 11.35
N ALA A 178 -11.20 -15.01 10.57
CA ALA A 178 -9.90 -14.62 10.06
C ALA A 178 -10.00 -13.33 9.21
N SER A 179 -9.10 -12.39 9.44
CA SER A 179 -9.04 -11.12 8.69
C SER A 179 -7.69 -10.96 8.01
N LYS A 180 -7.67 -10.32 6.84
CA LYS A 180 -6.43 -10.14 6.07
C LYS A 180 -6.08 -8.67 5.87
N ILE A 181 -4.89 -8.28 6.28
CA ILE A 181 -4.30 -6.97 5.98
C ILE A 181 -3.36 -7.16 4.79
N VAL A 182 -3.72 -6.61 3.63
CA VAL A 182 -2.97 -6.76 2.38
C VAL A 182 -2.30 -5.44 2.00
N PHE A 183 -0.98 -5.42 2.05
CA PHE A 183 -0.16 -4.30 1.59
C PHE A 183 0.08 -4.41 0.08
N VAL A 184 -0.30 -3.39 -0.67
CA VAL A 184 0.05 -3.30 -2.09
C VAL A 184 1.42 -2.63 -2.22
N ASN A 185 2.43 -3.46 -2.35
CA ASN A 185 3.81 -3.02 -2.35
C ASN A 185 4.66 -3.86 -3.30
N THR A 186 5.71 -3.26 -3.84
CA THR A 186 6.63 -3.95 -4.75
C THR A 186 7.99 -4.12 -4.08
N ASN A 187 8.72 -5.14 -4.49
CA ASN A 187 10.04 -5.42 -3.91
C ASN A 187 11.09 -4.50 -4.53
N ILE A 188 10.99 -3.20 -4.24
CA ILE A 188 11.95 -2.18 -4.69
C ILE A 188 13.30 -2.35 -3.97
N ALA A 189 13.30 -3.03 -2.82
CA ALA A 189 14.49 -3.23 -1.99
C ALA A 189 15.39 -4.41 -2.42
N ALA A 190 14.89 -5.37 -3.21
CA ALA A 190 15.66 -6.57 -3.53
C ALA A 190 16.52 -6.50 -4.80
N LYS A 191 16.38 -5.46 -5.65
CA LYS A 191 17.00 -5.53 -6.99
C LYS A 191 18.29 -4.79 -7.21
N ASP A 192 18.71 -3.87 -6.36
CA ASP A 192 19.97 -3.18 -6.59
C ASP A 192 20.59 -2.81 -5.25
N GLY A 193 21.90 -3.07 -5.12
CA GLY A 193 22.79 -2.48 -4.11
C GLY A 193 22.84 -0.93 -4.13
N LEU A 194 21.85 -0.28 -4.74
CA LEU A 194 21.57 1.15 -4.68
C LEU A 194 21.13 1.61 -3.29
N ILE A 195 20.59 0.72 -2.43
CA ILE A 195 20.41 1.08 -1.01
C ILE A 195 21.77 1.08 -0.30
N LEU A 196 22.67 0.13 -0.61
CA LEU A 196 24.04 0.11 -0.06
C LEU A 196 24.88 1.31 -0.52
N ASN A 197 24.77 1.76 -1.78
CA ASN A 197 25.52 2.92 -2.26
C ASN A 197 24.96 4.29 -1.81
N LEU A 198 23.71 4.34 -1.35
CA LEU A 198 23.17 5.52 -0.64
C LEU A 198 23.38 5.45 0.88
N PHE A 199 23.69 4.27 1.40
CA PHE A 199 23.81 3.98 2.82
C PHE A 199 24.99 3.02 3.10
N GLY A 200 26.21 3.52 2.94
CA GLY A 200 27.34 3.04 3.74
C GLY A 200 27.19 3.48 5.20
N LEU A 201 26.10 3.09 5.87
CA LEU A 201 25.64 3.73 7.10
C LEU A 201 25.22 2.71 8.15
N ASN A 202 25.97 2.66 9.26
CA ASN A 202 25.55 2.05 10.53
C ASN A 202 24.15 2.52 10.93
N ASP A 203 23.39 1.65 11.62
CA ASP A 203 21.98 1.82 12.03
C ASP A 203 21.64 3.19 12.63
N ALA A 204 22.60 3.83 13.31
CA ALA A 204 22.44 5.17 13.91
C ALA A 204 22.21 6.28 12.86
N LYS A 205 22.90 6.24 11.70
CA LYS A 205 22.79 7.27 10.67
C LYS A 205 21.51 7.11 9.82
N PHE A 206 21.03 5.89 9.60
CA PHE A 206 19.76 5.64 8.89
C PHE A 206 18.58 6.33 9.58
N VAL A 207 18.50 6.26 10.90
CA VAL A 207 17.39 6.90 11.63
C VAL A 207 17.57 8.38 11.81
N LYS A 208 18.80 8.85 12.05
CA LYS A 208 19.06 10.29 11.98
C LYS A 208 18.58 10.86 10.64
N LYS A 209 18.83 10.16 9.53
CA LYS A 209 18.46 10.50 8.15
C LYS A 209 16.96 10.38 7.84
N LEU A 210 16.24 9.50 8.55
CA LEU A 210 14.78 9.35 8.45
C LEU A 210 14.02 10.39 9.29
N THR A 211 14.58 10.76 10.46
CA THR A 211 14.02 11.78 11.34
C THR A 211 14.44 13.20 10.97
N SER A 212 15.59 13.36 10.31
CA SER A 212 16.00 14.64 9.75
C SER A 212 15.38 14.77 8.36
N THR A 213 14.43 15.68 8.23
CA THR A 213 14.00 16.28 6.95
C THR A 213 15.17 16.74 6.06
N CYS A 214 16.39 16.82 6.61
CA CYS A 214 17.63 17.33 6.06
C CYS A 214 18.32 16.52 4.94
N GLU A 215 17.84 15.34 4.52
CA GLU A 215 18.47 14.61 3.39
C GLU A 215 17.51 14.10 2.30
N ILE A 216 16.19 14.30 2.43
CA ILE A 216 15.32 14.28 1.23
C ILE A 216 15.53 15.57 0.42
N VAL A 217 16.07 16.59 1.08
CA VAL A 217 16.59 17.83 0.50
C VAL A 217 18.11 17.72 0.52
N ASP A 218 18.75 17.66 -0.65
CA ASP A 218 20.21 17.67 -0.78
C ASP A 218 20.80 18.91 -0.05
N PRO A 219 21.64 18.76 1.00
CA PRO A 219 22.21 19.89 1.73
C PRO A 219 23.18 20.74 0.88
N GLU A 220 23.77 20.18 -0.18
CA GLU A 220 24.72 20.87 -1.06
C GLU A 220 24.03 21.46 -2.31
N LYS A 221 22.87 20.91 -2.73
CA LYS A 221 22.17 21.33 -3.98
C LYS A 221 20.73 21.84 -3.79
N GLY A 222 20.16 21.77 -2.59
CA GLY A 222 18.84 22.32 -2.26
C GLY A 222 17.67 21.71 -3.04
N LYS A 223 17.80 20.50 -3.63
CA LYS A 223 16.77 19.89 -4.48
C LYS A 223 16.18 18.64 -3.83
N TYR A 224 14.85 18.62 -3.75
CA TYR A 224 14.06 17.52 -3.22
C TYR A 224 14.05 16.31 -4.16
N ASP A 225 14.42 15.13 -3.66
CA ASP A 225 14.33 13.88 -4.40
C ASP A 225 13.01 13.13 -4.10
N MET A 226 12.01 13.38 -4.95
CA MET A 226 10.73 12.68 -4.95
C MET A 226 10.86 11.16 -5.08
N HIS A 227 11.81 10.66 -5.88
CA HIS A 227 11.96 9.22 -6.11
C HIS A 227 12.53 8.56 -4.86
N ALA A 228 13.50 9.18 -4.19
CA ALA A 228 14.02 8.72 -2.91
C ALA A 228 12.91 8.72 -1.83
N ALA A 229 12.16 9.81 -1.66
CA ALA A 229 11.05 9.90 -0.71
C ALA A 229 10.02 8.77 -0.91
N TYR A 230 9.62 8.53 -2.16
CA TYR A 230 8.71 7.44 -2.50
C TYR A 230 9.32 6.06 -2.17
N LYS A 231 10.58 5.81 -2.54
CA LYS A 231 11.26 4.54 -2.25
C LYS A 231 11.37 4.29 -0.75
N TYR A 232 11.72 5.30 0.05
CA TYR A 232 11.76 5.21 1.50
C TYR A 232 10.39 4.84 2.07
N SER A 233 9.34 5.52 1.63
CA SER A 233 7.98 5.24 2.10
C SER A 233 7.56 3.78 1.83
N LYS A 234 7.94 3.24 0.66
CA LYS A 234 7.66 1.84 0.30
C LYS A 234 8.51 0.83 1.05
N LEU A 235 9.76 1.16 1.38
CA LEU A 235 10.59 0.33 2.25
C LEU A 235 10.03 0.30 3.68
N MET A 236 9.63 1.43 4.23
CA MET A 236 9.02 1.49 5.57
C MET A 236 7.73 0.67 5.64
N ASP A 237 6.90 0.71 4.60
CA ASP A 237 5.71 -0.15 4.50
C ASP A 237 6.05 -1.65 4.50
N LEU A 238 7.13 -2.06 3.82
CA LEU A 238 7.57 -3.46 3.84
C LEU A 238 8.07 -3.86 5.23
N LEU A 239 8.88 -3.01 5.86
CA LEU A 239 9.39 -3.23 7.22
C LEU A 239 8.25 -3.37 8.22
N PHE A 240 7.26 -2.48 8.12
CA PHE A 240 6.06 -2.51 8.96
C PHE A 240 5.21 -3.75 8.68
N ALA A 241 4.95 -4.11 7.43
CA ALA A 241 4.20 -5.32 7.12
C ALA A 241 4.87 -6.59 7.69
N ARG A 242 6.19 -6.67 7.61
CA ARG A 242 6.96 -7.79 8.16
C ARG A 242 6.92 -7.84 9.68
N GLU A 243 7.10 -6.69 10.34
CA GLU A 243 7.04 -6.60 11.80
C GLU A 243 5.63 -6.87 12.35
N LEU A 244 4.61 -6.32 11.69
CA LEU A 244 3.21 -6.55 12.04
C LEU A 244 2.86 -8.04 11.87
N ALA A 245 3.35 -8.70 10.82
CA ALA A 245 3.18 -10.13 10.66
C ALA A 245 3.78 -10.90 11.85
N GLU A 246 5.00 -10.58 12.28
CA GLU A 246 5.65 -11.25 13.41
C GLU A 246 4.87 -11.03 14.72
N ARG A 247 4.43 -9.80 14.98
CA ARG A 247 3.61 -9.46 16.17
C ARG A 247 2.25 -10.18 16.15
N LEU A 248 1.68 -10.45 14.97
CA LEU A 248 0.37 -11.09 14.81
C LEU A 248 0.42 -12.60 14.57
N LYS A 249 1.60 -13.24 14.66
CA LYS A 249 1.78 -14.66 14.29
C LYS A 249 0.84 -15.63 15.01
N ASP A 250 0.52 -15.35 16.26
CA ASP A 250 -0.34 -16.19 17.10
C ASP A 250 -1.82 -15.81 17.03
N THR A 251 -2.21 -14.87 16.14
CA THR A 251 -3.58 -14.37 15.98
C THR A 251 -4.23 -14.90 14.70
N HIS A 252 -5.54 -14.71 14.55
CA HIS A 252 -6.28 -15.01 13.32
C HIS A 252 -6.15 -13.91 12.26
N VAL A 253 -5.51 -12.78 12.58
CA VAL A 253 -5.25 -11.69 11.63
C VAL A 253 -3.98 -12.02 10.84
N ARG A 254 -4.10 -12.03 9.52
CA ARG A 254 -3.01 -12.35 8.60
C ARG A 254 -2.54 -11.10 7.87
N VAL A 255 -1.23 -10.88 7.86
CA VAL A 255 -0.58 -9.80 7.13
C VAL A 255 0.09 -10.36 5.90
N VAL A 256 -0.24 -9.80 4.74
CA VAL A 256 0.26 -10.27 3.44
C VAL A 256 0.71 -9.07 2.62
N VAL A 257 1.78 -9.21 1.85
CA VAL A 257 2.21 -8.21 0.88
C VAL A 257 1.97 -8.75 -0.52
N ALA A 258 1.41 -7.95 -1.41
CA ALA A 258 1.15 -8.33 -2.80
C ALA A 258 1.80 -7.34 -3.77
N ASP A 259 2.66 -7.85 -4.67
CA ASP A 259 3.30 -7.08 -5.72
C ASP A 259 2.43 -7.03 -6.99
N PRO A 260 1.84 -5.87 -7.34
CA PRO A 260 1.03 -5.75 -8.54
C PRO A 260 1.84 -5.83 -9.84
N GLY A 261 3.17 -5.73 -9.76
CA GLY A 261 4.06 -5.54 -10.90
C GLY A 261 3.98 -4.12 -11.48
N GLY A 262 4.81 -3.86 -12.51
CA GLY A 262 4.83 -2.56 -13.20
C GLY A 262 3.51 -2.30 -13.93
N THR A 263 2.81 -1.22 -13.58
CA THR A 263 1.51 -0.85 -14.17
C THR A 263 1.51 0.57 -14.73
N LYS A 264 0.63 0.83 -15.70
CA LYS A 264 0.26 2.19 -16.11
C LYS A 264 -0.68 2.78 -15.05
N THR A 265 -0.12 3.30 -13.95
CA THR A 265 -0.89 4.06 -12.94
C THR A 265 -0.71 5.57 -13.11
N ASP A 266 -1.71 6.32 -12.70
CA ASP A 266 -1.71 7.80 -12.66
C ASP A 266 -0.56 8.41 -11.85
N LEU A 267 0.15 7.60 -11.04
CA LEU A 267 1.33 7.99 -10.25
C LEU A 267 2.49 8.55 -11.09
N ASN A 268 2.49 8.35 -12.41
CA ASN A 268 3.54 8.81 -13.33
C ASN A 268 3.08 9.96 -14.27
N LYS A 269 1.92 10.58 -14.02
CA LYS A 269 1.37 11.63 -14.91
C LYS A 269 2.21 12.91 -14.94
N ASP A 270 2.97 13.15 -13.89
CA ASP A 270 3.82 14.33 -13.79
C ASP A 270 5.29 13.88 -13.95
N GLU A 271 5.81 13.73 -15.16
CA GLU A 271 7.25 13.53 -15.38
C GLU A 271 7.75 14.53 -16.45
N PRO A 272 8.81 15.32 -16.22
CA PRO A 272 9.23 16.39 -17.14
C PRO A 272 9.77 15.88 -18.48
N SER A 273 10.10 14.60 -18.61
CA SER A 273 10.68 13.98 -19.81
C SER A 273 9.67 13.77 -20.95
N GLN A 274 8.39 14.11 -20.75
CA GLN A 274 7.31 13.88 -21.71
C GLN A 274 7.04 15.06 -22.67
N LYS A 275 7.99 15.99 -22.85
CA LYS A 275 7.82 17.15 -23.75
C LYS A 275 8.25 16.91 -25.20
N PHE A 276 8.87 15.77 -25.54
CA PHE A 276 9.27 15.49 -26.92
C PHE A 276 8.42 14.37 -27.54
N PHE A 277 7.75 14.69 -28.65
CA PHE A 277 6.83 13.82 -29.38
C PHE A 277 7.50 12.50 -29.83
N LEU A 278 8.82 12.52 -30.08
CA LEU A 278 9.61 11.34 -30.46
C LEU A 278 9.92 10.40 -29.28
N THR A 279 10.06 10.91 -28.05
CA THR A 279 10.26 10.13 -26.82
C THR A 279 9.00 9.40 -26.39
N ARG A 280 7.81 9.92 -26.75
CA ARG A 280 6.53 9.22 -26.60
C ARG A 280 6.45 8.00 -27.53
N TRP A 281 7.15 8.01 -28.66
CA TRP A 281 7.20 6.86 -29.58
C TRP A 281 8.24 5.82 -29.12
N THR A 282 9.47 6.24 -28.78
CA THR A 282 10.55 5.31 -28.38
C THR A 282 10.37 4.71 -26.99
N SER A 283 9.84 5.44 -26.00
CA SER A 283 9.56 4.89 -24.66
C SER A 283 8.31 4.01 -24.61
N ASN A 284 7.34 4.25 -25.50
CA ASN A 284 6.21 3.34 -25.70
C ASN A 284 6.65 2.09 -26.49
N PHE A 285 7.58 2.22 -27.44
CA PHE A 285 8.11 1.12 -28.22
C PHE A 285 9.05 0.21 -27.39
N LEU A 286 9.98 0.75 -26.60
CA LEU A 286 10.84 -0.05 -25.71
C LEU A 286 10.07 -0.67 -24.52
N GLY A 287 9.07 0.03 -23.98
CA GLY A 287 8.23 -0.51 -22.91
C GLY A 287 7.26 -1.63 -23.37
N TYR A 288 6.91 -1.65 -24.66
CA TYR A 288 6.11 -2.71 -25.28
C TYR A 288 6.99 -3.91 -25.68
N THR A 289 8.24 -3.68 -26.10
CA THR A 289 9.19 -4.72 -26.51
C THR A 289 9.88 -5.43 -25.33
N ALA A 290 9.98 -4.80 -24.15
CA ALA A 290 10.60 -5.40 -22.96
C ALA A 290 9.64 -6.17 -22.02
N GLY A 291 8.34 -6.30 -22.33
CA GLY A 291 7.39 -7.12 -21.55
C GLY A 291 7.05 -6.65 -20.12
N ASN A 292 7.54 -5.48 -19.69
CA ASN A 292 7.55 -5.05 -18.27
C ASN A 292 6.33 -4.24 -17.80
N ARG A 293 5.25 -4.11 -18.57
CA ARG A 293 4.07 -3.29 -18.19
C ARG A 293 2.77 -4.09 -18.27
N ARG A 294 2.14 -4.32 -17.12
CA ARG A 294 0.85 -5.02 -16.98
C ARG A 294 -0.33 -4.07 -17.13
N SER A 295 -1.44 -4.58 -17.65
CA SER A 295 -2.74 -3.89 -17.54
C SER A 295 -3.18 -3.86 -16.08
N VAL A 296 -3.97 -2.85 -15.70
CA VAL A 296 -4.49 -2.74 -14.33
C VAL A 296 -5.26 -4.00 -13.93
N ASN A 297 -5.98 -4.61 -14.86
CA ASN A 297 -6.69 -5.88 -14.64
C ASN A 297 -5.76 -7.06 -14.30
N LYS A 298 -4.54 -7.11 -14.84
CA LYS A 298 -3.56 -8.14 -14.49
C LYS A 298 -2.79 -7.85 -13.20
N ALA A 299 -2.81 -6.60 -12.76
CA ALA A 299 -2.09 -6.13 -11.59
C ALA A 299 -2.81 -6.44 -10.28
N ILE A 300 -4.13 -6.59 -10.34
CA ILE A 300 -4.94 -6.92 -9.17
C ILE A 300 -4.89 -8.40 -8.79
N TYR A 301 -4.55 -9.32 -9.71
CA TYR A 301 -4.54 -10.76 -9.44
C TYR A 301 -3.73 -11.18 -8.21
N PRO A 302 -2.49 -10.74 -7.97
CA PRO A 302 -1.76 -11.08 -6.74
C PRO A 302 -2.44 -10.55 -5.47
N ILE A 303 -3.18 -9.44 -5.58
CA ILE A 303 -3.91 -8.83 -4.45
C ILE A 303 -5.20 -9.61 -4.18
N LEU A 304 -5.93 -10.00 -5.23
CA LEU A 304 -7.08 -10.87 -5.12
C LEU A 304 -6.68 -12.25 -4.57
N TYR A 305 -5.57 -12.80 -5.04
CA TYR A 305 -5.01 -14.06 -4.53
C TYR A 305 -4.65 -13.96 -3.03
N ALA A 306 -4.00 -12.86 -2.62
CA ALA A 306 -3.75 -12.60 -1.20
C ALA A 306 -5.04 -12.62 -0.36
N LEU A 307 -6.12 -12.03 -0.88
CA LEU A 307 -7.41 -11.92 -0.19
C LEU A 307 -8.19 -13.24 -0.17
N GLY A 308 -8.33 -13.91 -1.31
CA GLY A 308 -9.24 -15.04 -1.47
C GLY A 308 -8.66 -16.40 -1.07
N GLU A 309 -7.37 -16.61 -1.27
CA GLU A 309 -6.78 -17.93 -1.10
C GLU A 309 -6.62 -18.28 0.40
N GLU A 310 -7.22 -19.39 0.84
CA GLU A 310 -7.20 -19.81 2.25
C GLU A 310 -5.79 -20.25 2.71
N GLY A 311 -4.98 -20.80 1.81
CA GLY A 311 -3.63 -21.29 2.10
C GLY A 311 -2.55 -20.22 2.29
N VAL A 312 -2.88 -18.93 2.14
CA VAL A 312 -1.89 -17.84 2.27
C VAL A 312 -1.52 -17.64 3.73
N LYS A 313 -0.26 -17.97 4.06
CA LYS A 313 0.28 -17.84 5.41
C LYS A 313 0.52 -16.38 5.79
N ASN A 314 0.46 -16.10 7.09
CA ASN A 314 0.89 -14.81 7.64
C ASN A 314 2.36 -14.49 7.27
N GLY A 315 2.66 -13.24 6.95
CA GLY A 315 4.00 -12.81 6.58
C GLY A 315 4.44 -13.25 5.19
N THR A 316 3.51 -13.64 4.32
CA THR A 316 3.84 -14.00 2.93
C THR A 316 3.96 -12.76 2.06
N PHE A 317 5.02 -12.69 1.25
CA PHE A 317 5.12 -11.75 0.14
C PHE A 317 4.76 -12.47 -1.16
N ILE A 318 3.72 -12.02 -1.84
CA ILE A 318 3.19 -12.58 -3.08
C ILE A 318 3.74 -11.79 -4.27
N SER A 319 4.41 -12.49 -5.18
CA SER A 319 4.91 -11.93 -6.44
C SER A 319 3.78 -11.66 -7.45
N PRO A 320 4.04 -10.92 -8.53
CA PRO A 320 3.05 -10.73 -9.58
C PRO A 320 2.57 -12.04 -10.25
N ARG A 321 3.28 -13.16 -10.06
CA ARG A 321 2.90 -14.48 -10.56
C ARG A 321 2.06 -15.31 -9.56
N GLN A 322 1.63 -14.70 -8.44
CA GLN A 322 0.87 -15.37 -7.37
C GLN A 322 1.63 -16.53 -6.72
N VAL A 323 2.96 -16.41 -6.65
CA VAL A 323 3.80 -17.32 -5.89
C VAL A 323 4.45 -16.55 -4.74
N PRO A 324 4.61 -17.17 -3.56
CA PRO A 324 5.43 -16.64 -2.50
C PRO A 324 6.82 -16.27 -3.02
N ARG A 325 7.35 -15.16 -2.54
CA ARG A 325 8.70 -14.69 -2.82
C ARG A 325 9.41 -14.35 -1.52
N GLU A 326 10.72 -14.36 -1.58
CA GLU A 326 11.56 -13.91 -0.48
C GLU A 326 11.42 -12.39 -0.27
N TRP A 327 11.51 -12.01 1.00
CA TRP A 327 11.64 -10.63 1.44
C TRP A 327 13.03 -10.10 1.06
N GLY A 328 13.15 -8.79 0.89
CA GLY A 328 14.48 -8.18 0.72
C GLY A 328 15.26 -8.21 2.03
N GLU A 329 16.60 -8.21 1.96
CA GLU A 329 17.51 -8.27 3.12
C GLU A 329 17.16 -7.25 4.21
N ASN A 330 16.87 -6.01 3.82
CA ASN A 330 16.45 -4.96 4.76
C ASN A 330 15.17 -5.33 5.51
N ALA A 331 14.20 -5.95 4.84
CA ALA A 331 12.95 -6.36 5.48
C ALA A 331 13.16 -7.49 6.50
N GLU A 332 14.19 -8.32 6.34
CA GLU A 332 14.54 -9.36 7.31
C GLU A 332 15.37 -8.83 8.50
N ASN A 333 15.95 -7.63 8.41
CA ASN A 333 16.66 -7.00 9.52
C ASN A 333 15.69 -6.60 10.67
N VAL A 334 15.75 -7.35 11.78
CA VAL A 334 14.91 -7.17 12.97
C VAL A 334 15.10 -5.79 13.61
N GLN A 335 16.34 -5.34 13.77
CA GLN A 335 16.65 -4.06 14.41
C GLN A 335 16.06 -2.90 13.61
N LEU A 336 16.20 -2.96 12.28
CA LEU A 336 15.65 -1.97 11.37
C LEU A 336 14.11 -1.90 11.46
N ARG A 337 13.45 -3.06 11.50
CA ARG A 337 11.99 -3.15 11.65
C ARG A 337 11.50 -2.55 12.96
N GLN A 338 12.10 -2.93 14.08
CA GLN A 338 11.76 -2.40 15.40
C GLN A 338 11.95 -0.89 15.46
N LYS A 339 13.00 -0.38 14.82
CA LYS A 339 13.29 1.05 14.80
C LYS A 339 12.28 1.86 13.98
N VAL A 340 11.87 1.33 12.82
CA VAL A 340 10.78 1.93 12.03
C VAL A 340 9.46 1.87 12.82
N TRP A 341 9.19 0.76 13.52
CA TRP A 341 8.00 0.63 14.36
C TRP A 341 7.93 1.72 15.44
N LEU A 342 8.96 1.85 16.28
CA LEU A 342 9.01 2.83 17.36
C LEU A 342 8.92 4.27 16.84
N MET A 343 9.60 4.56 15.72
CA MET A 343 9.49 5.86 15.05
C MET A 343 8.05 6.13 14.62
N SER A 344 7.37 5.14 14.03
CA SER A 344 5.99 5.29 13.58
C SER A 344 5.02 5.49 14.72
N GLU A 345 5.21 4.82 15.86
CA GLU A 345 4.41 5.08 17.07
C GLU A 345 4.56 6.52 17.57
N GLN A 346 5.81 7.01 17.66
CA GLN A 346 6.09 8.36 18.11
C GLN A 346 5.51 9.43 17.18
N TRP A 347 5.74 9.31 15.87
CA TRP A 347 5.29 10.31 14.90
C TRP A 347 3.77 10.30 14.67
N THR A 348 3.13 9.14 14.78
CA THR A 348 1.66 9.05 14.65
C THR A 348 0.93 9.38 15.95
N LYS A 349 1.63 9.38 17.09
CA LYS A 349 1.04 9.48 18.43
C LYS A 349 -0.07 8.45 18.64
N LEU A 350 0.15 7.22 18.15
CA LEU A 350 -0.87 6.17 18.11
C LEU A 350 -1.58 5.97 19.46
N ALA A 351 -0.83 5.98 20.57
CA ALA A 351 -1.36 5.82 21.91
C ALA A 351 -2.43 6.88 22.26
N ASP A 352 -2.17 8.16 21.94
CA ASP A 352 -3.11 9.26 22.19
C ASP A 352 -4.41 9.05 21.40
N TYR A 353 -4.30 8.66 20.13
CA TYR A 353 -5.46 8.38 19.28
C TYR A 353 -6.25 7.16 19.75
N MET A 354 -5.58 6.11 20.22
CA MET A 354 -6.25 4.94 20.80
C MET A 354 -7.00 5.31 22.09
N GLY A 355 -6.39 6.12 22.97
CA GLY A 355 -7.05 6.62 24.19
C GLY A 355 -8.33 7.39 23.88
N ARG A 356 -8.30 8.30 22.90
CA ARG A 356 -9.51 9.04 22.47
C ARG A 356 -10.61 8.14 21.92
N MET A 357 -10.27 7.05 21.22
CA MET A 357 -11.26 6.08 20.75
C MET A 357 -11.95 5.35 21.91
N GLU A 358 -11.22 5.04 22.98
CA GLU A 358 -11.77 4.42 24.19
C GLU A 358 -12.68 5.39 24.96
N GLU A 359 -12.30 6.66 25.04
CA GLU A 359 -13.08 7.73 25.69
C GLU A 359 -14.32 8.18 24.88
N GLY A 360 -14.47 7.73 23.64
CA GLY A 360 -15.59 8.12 22.79
C GLY A 360 -15.47 9.53 22.16
N LEU A 361 -14.26 10.10 22.11
CA LEU A 361 -14.05 11.47 21.68
C LEU A 361 -13.77 11.56 20.18
N GLU A 362 -14.67 12.16 19.39
CA GLU A 362 -14.44 12.42 17.95
C GLU A 362 -13.38 13.51 17.68
N LYS A 363 -13.17 14.43 18.63
CA LYS A 363 -12.26 15.59 18.51
C LYS A 363 -11.36 15.69 19.75
N PRO A 364 -10.17 16.30 19.66
CA PRO A 364 -9.36 16.56 20.84
C PRO A 364 -10.13 17.45 21.82
N GLY A 365 -10.39 16.94 23.02
CA GLY A 365 -10.93 17.73 24.13
C GLY A 365 -9.86 18.68 24.68
N TYR A 366 -10.27 19.87 25.10
CA TYR A 366 -9.44 20.71 25.95
C TYR A 366 -9.31 19.99 27.30
N PHE A 367 -8.09 19.64 27.71
CA PHE A 367 -7.85 19.08 29.03
C PHE A 367 -8.22 20.10 30.11
N SER A 368 -9.36 19.93 30.79
CA SER A 368 -9.47 20.37 32.17
C SER A 368 -8.92 19.24 33.04
N LYS A 369 -7.74 19.45 33.64
CA LYS A 369 -7.39 18.74 34.87
C LYS A 369 -8.50 19.07 35.85
N ASP A 370 -9.34 18.10 36.19
CA ASP A 370 -9.99 17.91 37.48
C ASP A 370 -11.03 16.78 37.36
N SER A 371 -10.67 15.61 37.87
CA SER A 371 -11.50 14.78 38.76
C SER A 371 -10.80 13.45 39.00
N HIS A 372 -10.30 13.29 40.23
CA HIS A 372 -10.09 11.99 40.84
C HIS A 372 -11.46 11.32 41.05
N GLY A 373 -11.56 10.07 40.64
CA GLY A 373 -12.68 9.19 40.94
C GLY A 373 -12.15 7.76 40.95
N ASP A 374 -11.88 7.26 42.16
CA ASP A 374 -11.55 5.87 42.42
C ASP A 374 -12.77 5.00 42.13
N ASP A 375 -12.60 3.96 41.32
CA ASP A 375 -13.52 2.82 41.29
C ASP A 375 -12.75 1.55 40.91
N GLU A 376 -12.29 0.83 41.94
CA GLU A 376 -11.69 -0.49 41.82
C GLU A 376 -12.79 -1.54 41.59
N GLY A 377 -13.06 -1.83 40.32
CA GLY A 377 -13.88 -2.96 39.89
C GLY A 377 -13.02 -4.13 39.42
N GLU A 378 -12.87 -5.14 40.26
CA GLU A 378 -12.18 -6.40 39.99
C GLU A 378 -12.78 -7.11 38.75
N LYS A 379 -12.10 -7.07 37.60
CA LYS A 379 -12.43 -7.90 36.43
C LYS A 379 -11.36 -8.96 36.23
N LYS A 380 -11.80 -10.22 36.39
CA LYS A 380 -11.08 -11.47 36.08
C LYS A 380 -10.20 -11.32 34.84
N LYS A 381 -8.88 -11.42 35.03
CA LYS A 381 -7.87 -11.51 33.97
C LYS A 381 -8.01 -12.82 33.19
N THR A 382 -8.96 -12.87 32.26
CA THR A 382 -8.73 -13.64 31.03
C THR A 382 -7.61 -12.92 30.30
N ARG A 383 -6.58 -13.64 29.86
CA ARG A 383 -5.41 -13.10 29.13
C ARG A 383 -5.84 -12.62 27.73
N GLN A 384 -6.71 -11.61 27.66
CA GLN A 384 -7.21 -11.02 26.42
C GLN A 384 -6.08 -10.20 25.81
N ARG A 385 -5.66 -10.60 24.61
CA ARG A 385 -4.62 -9.94 23.81
C ARG A 385 -5.16 -8.60 23.32
N SER A 386 -5.12 -7.58 24.17
CA SER A 386 -5.46 -6.21 23.77
C SER A 386 -4.47 -5.72 22.72
N ALA A 387 -4.94 -4.99 21.71
CA ALA A 387 -4.12 -4.27 20.75
C ALA A 387 -3.06 -3.42 21.45
N LYS A 388 -3.37 -2.87 22.65
CA LYS A 388 -2.37 -2.17 23.47
C LYS A 388 -1.13 -3.02 23.76
N TYR A 389 -1.26 -4.32 24.01
CA TYR A 389 -0.11 -5.21 24.22
C TYR A 389 0.64 -5.57 22.94
N LEU A 390 0.05 -5.38 21.75
CA LEU A 390 0.70 -5.66 20.47
C LEU A 390 1.41 -4.43 19.91
N TRP A 391 0.90 -3.25 20.18
CA TRP A 391 1.49 -1.98 19.78
C TRP A 391 2.44 -1.46 20.86
N LEU A 392 1.96 -1.25 22.07
CA LEU A 392 2.68 -0.53 23.14
C LEU A 392 3.66 -1.42 23.94
N ALA A 393 4.04 -2.59 23.40
CA ALA A 393 4.96 -3.54 24.04
C ALA A 393 6.30 -3.68 23.32
#